data_AF-A0A510XVZ7-F1
#
_entry.id   AF-A0A510XVZ7-F1
#
_cell.length_a   1.000
_cell.length_b   1.000
_cell.length_c   1.000
_cell.angle_alpha   90.00
_cell.angle_beta   90.00
_cell.angle_gamma   90.00
#
_symmetry.space_group_name_H-M   'P 1'
#
loop_
_entity.id
_entity.type
_entity.pdbx_description
1 polymer ?
#
loop_
_entity_poly.entity_id
_entity_poly.type
_entity_poly.pdbx_seq_one_letter_code
_entity_poly.pdbx_strand_id
1 'polypeptide(L)'
;MTKLVAVLTLLFIGGCNSMNNATAKPALLTEVNPGVIATLQQAIIKAKGGKLVTLADTVFTKRSELLLSHGTSKDPNGMPIMGAHNIKSEKFVLQIIGDQCVLYYPKKDMSIELKNVSCKSQ
;
A
#
# COMPACT_ATOMS: atom_id res chain seq x y z
N MET A 1 64.25 32.20 -1.12
CA MET A 1 63.67 31.06 -0.38
C MET A 1 62.17 31.06 -0.62
N THR A 2 61.71 30.38 -1.66
CA THR A 2 60.30 30.33 -2.07
C THR A 2 59.87 28.87 -1.97
N LYS A 3 59.07 28.56 -0.94
CA LYS A 3 58.63 27.18 -0.68
C LYS A 3 57.48 26.83 -1.61
N LEU A 4 57.72 25.86 -2.49
CA LEU A 4 56.68 25.10 -3.21
C LEU A 4 55.92 24.28 -2.16
N VAL A 5 54.70 24.72 -1.81
CA VAL A 5 53.78 23.91 -1.00
C VAL A 5 52.91 23.15 -1.98
N ALA A 6 53.23 21.87 -2.14
CA ALA A 6 52.46 20.92 -2.90
C ALA A 6 51.71 20.00 -1.93
N VAL A 7 50.43 19.73 -2.25
CA VAL A 7 49.72 18.46 -1.97
C VAL A 7 49.21 18.35 -0.51
N LEU A 8 47.98 17.93 -0.18
CA LEU A 8 47.15 16.86 -0.72
C LEU A 8 45.69 17.08 -0.32
N THR A 9 44.79 17.23 -1.28
CA THR A 9 43.34 17.23 -1.06
C THR A 9 42.88 15.79 -0.82
N LEU A 10 42.59 15.39 0.42
CA LEU A 10 41.89 14.12 0.68
C LEU A 10 40.39 14.32 0.49
N LEU A 11 39.92 14.06 -0.74
CA LEU A 11 38.51 13.83 -1.01
C LEU A 11 38.14 12.44 -0.49
N PHE A 12 37.59 12.36 0.72
CA PHE A 12 36.83 11.19 1.14
C PHE A 12 35.53 11.15 0.34
N ILE A 13 35.58 10.51 -0.83
CA ILE A 13 34.39 10.04 -1.53
C ILE A 13 33.79 8.90 -0.69
N GLY A 14 32.92 9.26 0.24
CA GLY A 14 31.98 8.33 0.85
C GLY A 14 31.08 7.80 -0.27
N GLY A 15 31.39 6.59 -0.76
CA GLY A 15 30.52 5.86 -1.66
C GLY A 15 29.16 5.69 -0.99
N CYS A 16 28.10 6.15 -1.66
CA CYS A 16 26.74 5.91 -1.23
C CYS A 16 26.57 4.38 -1.18
N ASN A 17 26.49 3.81 0.02
CA ASN A 17 26.09 2.43 0.20
C ASN A 17 24.65 2.35 -0.28
N SER A 18 24.45 1.96 -1.54
CA SER A 18 23.15 1.66 -2.10
C SER A 18 22.64 0.42 -1.38
N MET A 19 22.07 0.62 -0.19
CA MET A 19 21.29 -0.40 0.49
C MET A 19 20.25 -0.87 -0.54
N ASN A 20 20.29 -2.16 -0.85
CA ASN A 20 19.39 -2.82 -1.77
C ASN A 20 17.99 -2.88 -1.14
N ASN A 21 17.39 -1.71 -0.95
CA ASN A 21 16.04 -1.55 -0.46
C ASN A 21 15.15 -1.90 -1.65
N ALA A 22 14.61 -3.12 -1.65
CA ALA A 22 13.69 -3.56 -2.69
C ALA A 22 12.60 -2.48 -2.87
N THR A 23 12.55 -1.88 -4.06
CA THR A 23 11.67 -0.75 -4.34
C THR A 23 10.24 -1.25 -4.46
N ALA A 24 9.31 -0.59 -3.77
CA ALA A 24 7.89 -0.91 -3.89
C ALA A 24 7.38 -0.62 -5.30
N LYS A 25 6.79 -1.62 -5.95
CA LYS A 25 6.17 -1.49 -7.27
C LYS A 25 4.68 -1.82 -7.19
N PRO A 26 3.80 -1.15 -7.94
CA PRO A 26 2.40 -1.53 -8.01
C PRO A 26 2.23 -2.99 -8.46
N ALA A 27 1.30 -3.71 -7.85
CA ALA A 27 1.12 -5.13 -8.10
C ALA A 27 -0.35 -5.52 -8.32
N LEU A 28 -0.54 -6.64 -9.00
CA LEU A 28 -1.83 -7.29 -9.22
C LEU A 28 -1.84 -8.66 -8.55
N LEU A 29 -2.97 -9.05 -7.99
CA LEU A 29 -3.17 -10.42 -7.51
C LEU A 29 -3.15 -11.39 -8.69
N THR A 30 -2.47 -12.52 -8.50
CA THR A 30 -2.46 -13.61 -9.47
C THR A 30 -3.70 -14.48 -9.36
N GLU A 31 -4.30 -14.53 -8.17
CA GLU A 31 -5.51 -15.29 -7.87
C GLU A 31 -6.32 -14.61 -6.76
N VAL A 32 -7.63 -14.86 -6.75
CA VAL A 32 -8.52 -14.43 -5.67
C VAL A 32 -9.32 -15.64 -5.22
N ASN A 33 -9.28 -15.91 -3.91
CA ASN A 33 -10.06 -16.95 -3.25
C ASN A 33 -10.56 -16.42 -1.90
N PRO A 34 -11.47 -17.12 -1.20
CA PRO A 34 -12.01 -16.64 0.07
C PRO A 34 -10.94 -16.35 1.14
N GLY A 35 -9.85 -17.12 1.17
CA GLY A 35 -8.72 -16.89 2.08
C GLY A 35 -7.99 -15.58 1.79
N VAL A 36 -7.70 -15.30 0.51
CA VAL A 36 -7.10 -14.03 0.08
C VAL A 36 -8.01 -12.84 0.42
N ILE A 37 -9.32 -12.96 0.19
CA ILE A 37 -10.29 -11.92 0.55
C ILE A 37 -10.28 -11.67 2.07
N ALA A 38 -10.28 -12.72 2.89
CA ALA A 38 -10.22 -12.59 4.35
C ALA A 38 -8.92 -11.90 4.81
N THR A 39 -7.77 -12.27 4.23
CA THR A 39 -6.48 -11.62 4.52
C THR A 39 -6.52 -10.12 4.18
N LEU A 40 -7.05 -9.76 3.01
CA LEU A 40 -7.18 -8.36 2.59
C LEU A 40 -8.11 -7.58 3.52
N GLN A 41 -9.25 -8.17 3.89
CA GLN A 41 -10.20 -7.56 4.82
C GLN A 41 -9.55 -7.27 6.18
N GLN A 42 -8.81 -8.24 6.73
CA GLN A 42 -8.10 -8.07 8.00
C GLN A 42 -7.00 -6.99 7.90
N ALA A 43 -6.24 -6.96 6.81
CA ALA A 43 -5.24 -5.93 6.58
C ALA A 43 -5.87 -4.53 6.47
N ILE A 44 -6.99 -4.40 5.76
CA ILE A 44 -7.75 -3.13 5.67
C ILE A 44 -8.26 -2.70 7.04
N ILE A 45 -8.84 -3.61 7.83
CA ILE A 45 -9.29 -3.30 9.20
C ILE A 45 -8.10 -2.86 10.06
N LYS A 46 -6.96 -3.55 9.97
CA LYS A 46 -5.76 -3.20 10.74
C LYS A 46 -5.23 -1.81 10.38
N ALA A 47 -5.25 -1.45 9.10
CA ALA A 47 -4.76 -0.15 8.63
C ALA A 47 -5.74 1.01 8.93
N LYS A 48 -7.00 0.85 8.52
CA LYS A 48 -8.03 1.89 8.61
C LYS A 48 -8.74 1.92 9.96
N GLY A 49 -8.98 0.76 10.55
CA GLY A 49 -9.92 0.55 11.66
C GLY A 49 -11.37 0.38 11.18
N GLY A 50 -12.28 0.15 12.13
CA GLY A 50 -13.72 0.08 11.87
C GLY A 50 -14.24 -1.33 11.55
N LYS A 51 -15.36 -1.40 10.81
CA LYS A 51 -16.07 -2.64 10.49
C LYS A 51 -15.48 -3.36 9.29
N LEU A 52 -15.83 -4.64 9.15
CA LEU A 52 -15.52 -5.46 7.99
C LEU A 52 -16.00 -4.79 6.70
N VAL A 53 -15.14 -4.81 5.69
CA VAL A 53 -15.40 -4.22 4.38
C VAL A 53 -15.82 -5.31 3.39
N THR A 54 -16.76 -5.00 2.49
CA THR A 54 -17.06 -5.88 1.37
C THR A 54 -16.08 -5.60 0.24
N LEU A 55 -15.43 -6.65 -0.25
CA LEU A 55 -14.52 -6.57 -1.40
C LEU A 55 -15.14 -7.31 -2.59
N ALA A 56 -14.88 -6.81 -3.79
CA ALA A 56 -15.21 -7.54 -5.01
C ALA A 56 -14.36 -8.81 -5.11
N ASP A 57 -14.92 -9.83 -5.75
CA ASP A 57 -14.21 -11.07 -6.14
C ASP A 57 -13.05 -10.83 -7.12
N THR A 58 -13.03 -9.67 -7.79
CA THR A 58 -11.93 -9.23 -8.66
C THR A 58 -11.04 -8.16 -8.04
N VAL A 59 -11.04 -8.00 -6.71
CA VAL A 59 -10.20 -7.00 -6.03
C VAL A 59 -8.73 -7.18 -6.42
N PHE A 60 -8.05 -6.09 -6.77
CA PHE A 60 -6.64 -6.07 -7.19
C PHE A 60 -6.22 -6.96 -8.37
N THR A 61 -7.15 -7.53 -9.16
CA THR A 61 -6.76 -8.38 -10.32
C THR A 61 -6.49 -7.58 -11.59
N LYS A 62 -7.09 -6.38 -11.70
CA LYS A 62 -6.99 -5.50 -12.89
C LYS A 62 -6.25 -4.19 -12.62
N ARG A 63 -6.26 -3.75 -11.37
CA ARG A 63 -5.66 -2.49 -10.92
C ARG A 63 -5.01 -2.72 -9.56
N SER A 64 -3.84 -2.15 -9.36
CA SER A 64 -3.14 -2.12 -8.07
C SER A 64 -3.81 -1.21 -7.04
N GLU A 65 -4.78 -0.38 -7.44
CA GLU A 65 -5.47 0.54 -6.54
C GLU A 65 -6.90 0.08 -6.23
N LEU A 66 -7.26 0.17 -4.94
CA LEU A 66 -8.61 -0.03 -4.44
C LEU A 66 -9.11 1.27 -3.84
N LEU A 67 -10.24 1.75 -4.35
CA LEU A 67 -11.00 2.84 -3.75
C LEU A 67 -12.17 2.24 -3.00
N LEU A 68 -12.12 2.34 -1.67
CA LEU A 68 -13.17 1.89 -0.79
C LEU A 68 -14.11 3.06 -0.49
N SER A 69 -15.28 3.04 -1.12
CA SER A 69 -16.33 4.01 -0.85
C SER A 69 -17.01 3.75 0.48
N HIS A 70 -17.52 4.82 1.08
CA HIS A 70 -18.43 4.71 2.21
C HIS A 70 -19.80 4.32 1.67
N GLY A 71 -20.33 3.17 2.10
CA GLY A 71 -21.69 2.77 1.76
C GLY A 71 -22.71 3.80 2.25
N THR A 72 -23.89 3.80 1.66
CA THR A 72 -25.01 4.59 2.16
C THR A 72 -25.45 4.01 3.51
N SER A 73 -25.13 4.69 4.61
CA SER A 73 -25.70 4.37 5.91
C SER A 73 -27.22 4.47 5.80
N LYS A 74 -27.92 3.44 6.25
CA LYS A 74 -29.39 3.41 6.27
C LYS A 74 -29.88 3.65 7.70
N ASP A 75 -31.00 4.34 7.83
CA ASP A 75 -31.74 4.44 9.09
C ASP A 75 -32.39 3.08 9.45
N PRO A 76 -33.02 2.95 10.63
CA PRO A 76 -33.72 1.71 11.02
C PRO A 76 -34.84 1.28 10.05
N ASN A 77 -35.36 2.19 9.23
CA ASN A 77 -36.39 1.92 8.22
C ASN A 77 -35.79 1.54 6.86
N GLY A 78 -34.46 1.45 6.75
CA GLY A 78 -33.76 1.10 5.51
C GLY A 78 -33.55 2.27 4.55
N MET A 79 -33.90 3.50 4.95
CA MET A 79 -33.77 4.71 4.14
C MET A 79 -32.34 5.27 4.23
N PRO A 80 -31.70 5.69 3.12
CA PRO A 80 -30.39 6.31 3.18
C PRO A 80 -30.39 7.56 4.08
N ILE A 81 -29.45 7.62 5.02
CA ILE A 81 -29.23 8.79 5.87
C ILE A 81 -28.70 9.92 4.98
N MET A 82 -29.48 10.99 4.88
CA MET A 82 -29.11 12.18 4.13
C MET A 82 -27.87 12.85 4.75
N GLY A 83 -26.95 13.34 3.91
CA GLY A 83 -25.70 14.00 4.35
C GLY A 83 -24.42 13.18 4.17
N ALA A 84 -24.51 11.91 3.79
CA ALA A 84 -23.34 11.05 3.52
C ALA A 84 -22.65 11.32 2.16
N HIS A 85 -23.03 12.37 1.43
CA HIS A 85 -22.58 12.63 0.05
C HIS A 85 -21.14 13.16 -0.06
N ASN A 86 -20.54 13.64 1.03
CA ASN A 86 -19.19 14.23 1.02
C ASN A 86 -18.12 13.36 1.69
N ILE A 87 -18.41 12.10 2.00
CA ILE A 87 -17.44 11.24 2.68
C ILE A 87 -16.40 10.76 1.66
N LYS A 88 -15.15 11.19 1.84
CA LYS A 88 -14.03 10.81 0.96
C LYS A 88 -13.82 9.30 0.97
N SER A 89 -13.57 8.73 -0.20
CA SER A 89 -13.21 7.31 -0.32
C SER A 89 -11.83 7.05 0.26
N GLU A 90 -11.63 5.86 0.81
CA GLU A 90 -10.34 5.39 1.32
C GLU A 90 -9.57 4.71 0.21
N LYS A 91 -8.29 5.08 0.01
CA LYS A 91 -7.43 4.49 -1.02
C LYS A 91 -6.49 3.46 -0.40
N PHE A 92 -6.37 2.31 -1.06
CA PHE A 92 -5.34 1.31 -0.78
C PHE A 92 -4.60 0.96 -2.07
N VAL A 93 -3.33 0.59 -1.94
CA VAL A 93 -2.49 0.20 -3.06
C VAL A 93 -1.86 -1.15 -2.75
N LEU A 94 -2.05 -2.13 -3.63
CA LEU A 94 -1.31 -3.37 -3.60
C LEU A 94 0.05 -3.15 -4.26
N GLN A 95 1.10 -3.51 -3.52
CA GLN A 95 2.48 -3.37 -3.94
C GLN A 95 3.20 -4.71 -3.83
N ILE A 96 4.27 -4.86 -4.60
CA ILE A 96 5.26 -5.90 -4.44
C ILE A 96 6.58 -5.26 -3.97
N ILE A 97 7.14 -5.80 -2.89
CA ILE A 97 8.41 -5.38 -2.30
C ILE A 97 9.28 -6.63 -2.17
N GLY A 98 10.29 -6.75 -3.04
CA GLY A 98 11.00 -8.02 -3.22
C GLY A 98 10.03 -9.06 -3.78
N ASP A 99 9.80 -10.14 -3.03
CA ASP A 99 8.84 -11.19 -3.37
C ASP A 99 7.55 -11.12 -2.53
N GLN A 100 7.42 -10.10 -1.68
CA GLN A 100 6.29 -9.97 -0.75
C GLN A 100 5.21 -9.06 -1.31
N CYS A 101 3.95 -9.51 -1.17
CA CYS A 101 2.78 -8.69 -1.44
C CYS A 101 2.46 -7.83 -0.22
N VAL A 102 2.36 -6.53 -0.42
CA VAL A 102 2.18 -5.53 0.63
C VAL A 102 0.97 -4.68 0.32
N LEU A 103 0.05 -4.54 1.27
CA LEU A 103 -1.03 -3.58 1.21
C LEU A 103 -0.55 -2.27 1.82
N TYR A 104 -0.46 -1.24 0.99
CA TYR A 104 -0.10 0.12 1.40
C TYR A 104 -1.35 0.97 1.59
N TYR A 105 -1.41 1.68 2.71
CA TYR A 105 -2.47 2.63 3.07
C TYR A 105 -1.88 4.05 3.15
N PRO A 106 -1.99 4.85 2.07
CA PRO A 106 -1.32 6.14 1.96
C PRO A 106 -1.71 7.16 3.03
N LYS A 107 -2.96 7.11 3.52
CA LYS A 107 -3.48 8.09 4.48
C LYS A 107 -2.77 8.04 5.83
N LYS A 108 -2.17 6.91 6.20
CA LYS A 108 -1.39 6.74 7.43
C LYS A 108 0.06 6.33 7.18
N ASP A 109 0.51 6.36 5.92
CA ASP A 109 1.82 5.85 5.51
C ASP A 109 2.12 4.45 6.10
N MET A 110 1.14 3.54 5.99
CA MET A 110 1.19 2.24 6.64
C MET A 110 1.25 1.11 5.61
N SER A 111 2.23 0.22 5.78
CA SER A 111 2.40 -0.98 4.96
C SER A 111 2.13 -2.24 5.77
N ILE A 112 1.35 -3.15 5.20
CA ILE A 112 1.01 -4.43 5.83
C ILE A 112 1.36 -5.56 4.86
N GLU A 113 2.27 -6.44 5.26
CA GLU A 113 2.56 -7.66 4.53
C GLU A 113 1.34 -8.59 4.51
N LEU A 114 1.01 -9.10 3.33
CA LEU A 114 -0.09 -10.01 3.08
C LEU A 114 0.44 -11.46 3.03
N LYS A 115 0.21 -12.20 4.11
CA LYS A 115 0.61 -13.61 4.19
C LYS A 115 -0.29 -14.48 3.31
N ASN A 116 0.29 -15.49 2.66
CA ASN A 116 -0.40 -16.44 1.78
C ASN A 116 -1.15 -15.75 0.62
N VAL A 117 -0.61 -14.64 0.13
CA VAL A 117 -1.13 -13.90 -1.02
C VAL A 117 -0.04 -13.81 -2.08
N SER A 118 -0.39 -14.19 -3.30
CA SER A 118 0.50 -14.12 -4.46
C SER A 118 0.13 -12.94 -5.35
N CYS A 119 1.12 -12.18 -5.77
CA CYS A 119 0.97 -11.02 -6.64
C CYS A 119 2.15 -10.91 -7.60
N LYS A 120 1.94 -10.16 -8.68
CA LYS A 120 2.95 -9.84 -9.68
C LYS A 120 2.99 -8.34 -9.90
N SER A 121 4.13 -7.82 -10.36
CA SER A 121 4.18 -6.43 -10.84
C SER A 121 3.08 -6.18 -11.87
N GLN A 122 2.42 -5.04 -11.77
CA GLN A 122 1.48 -4.55 -12.78
C GLN A 122 2.22 -4.17 -14.06
#